data_AF-A0A358SP64-F1
#
_entry.id   AF-A0A358SP64-F1
#
_cell.length_a   1.000
_cell.length_b   1.000
_cell.length_c   1.000
_cell.angle_alpha   90.00
_cell.angle_beta   90.00
_cell.angle_gamma   90.00
#
_symmetry.space_group_name_H-M   'P 1'
#
loop_
_entity.id
_entity.type
_entity.pdbx_description
1 polymer ?
#
loop_
_entity_poly.entity_id
_entity_poly.type
_entity_poly.pdbx_seq_one_letter_code
_entity_poly.pdbx_strand_id
1 'polypeptide(L)'
;MTDAVPGRPPAGLRPMLAVAGELPADDTGWAYEMKWDGLRAIAVIGQHVRLQSRTGRDISHAYPELGGLAAALGGRQLVLDGEIVVLGADSWPSFEALQQRMNISAGAQARALAARVPVTYLAFDLLYSGG
;
A
#
# COMPACT_ATOMS: atom_id res chain seq x y z
N MET A 1 -12.57 31.54 7.84
CA MET A 1 -12.59 31.49 6.36
C MET A 1 -11.15 31.51 5.88
N THR A 2 -10.58 30.33 5.70
CA THR A 2 -9.33 30.11 4.97
C THR A 2 -9.60 28.88 4.12
N ASP A 3 -9.98 29.10 2.87
CA ASP A 3 -10.04 28.05 1.85
C ASP A 3 -8.62 27.49 1.71
N ALA A 4 -8.40 26.27 2.20
CA ALA A 4 -7.24 25.51 1.84
C ALA A 4 -7.38 25.17 0.36
N VAL A 5 -6.53 25.75 -0.49
CA VAL A 5 -6.41 25.28 -1.87
C VAL A 5 -6.02 23.80 -1.81
N PRO A 6 -6.82 22.86 -2.35
CA PRO A 6 -6.47 21.45 -2.31
C PRO A 6 -5.13 21.24 -3.01
N GLY A 7 -4.13 20.79 -2.24
CA GLY A 7 -2.82 20.46 -2.78
C GLY A 7 -2.92 19.25 -3.71
N ARG A 8 -2.15 19.27 -4.79
CA ARG A 8 -1.88 18.03 -5.54
C ARG A 8 -0.94 17.17 -4.70
N PRO A 9 -1.13 15.84 -4.63
CA PRO A 9 -0.16 14.95 -4.03
C PRO A 9 1.26 15.17 -4.59
N PRO A 10 2.31 15.05 -3.78
CA PRO A 10 3.69 15.20 -4.24
C PRO A 10 4.00 14.21 -5.38
N ALA A 11 4.63 14.68 -6.43
CA ALA A 11 5.08 13.82 -7.52
C ALA A 11 6.42 13.16 -7.18
N GLY A 12 6.63 11.93 -7.67
CA GLY A 12 7.94 11.26 -7.57
C GLY A 12 8.30 10.77 -6.17
N LEU A 13 7.32 10.51 -5.30
CA LEU A 13 7.55 9.92 -3.99
C LEU A 13 8.32 8.61 -4.13
N ARG A 14 9.36 8.47 -3.31
CA ARG A 14 10.13 7.23 -3.14
C ARG A 14 9.98 6.77 -1.70
N PRO A 15 9.76 5.48 -1.45
CA PRO A 15 9.63 5.00 -0.08
C PRO A 15 10.91 5.22 0.72
N MET A 16 10.78 5.62 1.99
CA MET A 16 11.89 5.66 2.93
C MET A 16 12.37 4.23 3.23
N LEU A 17 13.68 4.00 3.24
CA LEU A 17 14.27 2.67 3.44
C LEU A 17 14.75 2.49 4.88
N ALA A 18 14.48 1.31 5.43
CA ALA A 18 15.02 0.88 6.71
C ALA A 18 16.46 0.37 6.57
N VAL A 19 17.23 0.49 7.65
CA VAL A 19 18.58 -0.09 7.78
C VAL A 19 18.48 -1.28 8.71
N ALA A 20 19.13 -2.40 8.35
CA ALA A 20 19.20 -3.56 9.23
C ALA A 20 20.05 -3.24 10.46
N GLY A 21 19.59 -3.66 11.65
CA GLY A 21 20.25 -3.41 12.92
C GLY A 21 19.62 -4.20 14.05
N GLU A 22 20.16 -4.02 15.26
CA GLU A 22 19.60 -4.57 16.49
C GLU A 22 18.61 -3.59 17.12
N LEU A 23 17.72 -4.11 17.96
CA LEU A 23 16.81 -3.25 18.73
C LEU A 23 17.64 -2.37 19.70
N PRO A 24 17.28 -1.09 19.85
CA PRO A 24 18.02 -0.19 20.74
C PRO A 24 17.87 -0.64 22.20
N ALA A 25 18.93 -0.45 23.00
CA ALA A 25 18.88 -0.75 24.43
C ALA A 25 18.03 0.27 25.22
N ASP A 26 18.02 1.53 24.77
CA ASP A 26 17.08 2.57 25.20
C ASP A 26 16.13 2.84 24.03
N ASP A 27 14.89 2.41 24.17
CA ASP A 27 13.85 2.55 23.16
C ASP A 27 12.95 3.76 23.37
N THR A 28 13.36 4.68 24.25
CA THR A 28 12.67 5.96 24.42
C THR A 28 12.65 6.72 23.10
N GLY A 29 11.46 6.91 22.53
CA GLY A 29 11.26 7.57 21.23
C GLY A 29 11.16 6.63 20.03
N TRP A 30 11.15 5.31 20.24
CA TRP A 30 10.92 4.32 19.18
C TRP A 30 9.46 3.87 19.15
N ALA A 31 8.97 3.67 17.93
CA ALA A 31 7.75 2.91 17.66
C ALA A 31 8.15 1.60 16.98
N TYR A 32 7.41 0.53 17.28
CA TYR A 32 7.65 -0.79 16.70
C TYR A 32 6.48 -1.21 15.84
N GLU A 33 6.81 -1.69 14.65
CA GLU A 33 5.86 -2.27 13.72
C GLU A 33 6.33 -3.65 13.30
N MET A 34 5.37 -4.51 12.97
CA MET A 34 5.69 -5.80 12.37
C MET A 34 6.27 -5.58 10.98
N LYS A 35 7.42 -6.17 10.71
CA LYS A 35 7.95 -6.23 9.34
C LYS A 35 7.16 -7.27 8.56
N TRP A 36 6.28 -6.82 7.68
CA TRP A 36 5.51 -7.69 6.79
C TRP A 36 6.34 -8.09 5.56
N ASP A 37 6.32 -9.37 5.21
CA ASP A 37 6.91 -9.85 3.95
C ASP A 37 5.86 -9.81 2.84
N GLY A 38 5.89 -8.74 2.04
CA GLY A 38 4.92 -8.53 0.97
C GLY A 38 5.49 -7.77 -0.23
N LEU A 39 4.62 -6.99 -0.87
CA LEU A 39 5.00 -6.06 -1.93
C LEU A 39 4.70 -4.62 -1.51
N ARG A 40 5.75 -3.89 -1.13
CA ARG A 40 5.65 -2.46 -0.82
C ARG A 40 5.07 -1.64 -1.95
N ALA A 41 4.05 -0.84 -1.63
CA ALA A 41 3.37 0.02 -2.57
C ALA A 41 2.91 1.35 -1.93
N ILE A 42 3.13 2.44 -2.65
CA ILE A 42 2.53 3.74 -2.35
C ILE A 42 1.12 3.75 -2.95
N ALA A 43 0.11 3.98 -2.12
CA ALA A 43 -1.27 4.17 -2.57
C ALA A 43 -1.58 5.67 -2.66
N VAL A 44 -1.77 6.17 -3.88
CA VAL A 44 -2.26 7.53 -4.15
C VAL A 44 -3.77 7.45 -4.33
N ILE A 45 -4.49 8.05 -3.40
CA ILE A 45 -5.94 7.92 -3.23
C ILE A 45 -6.59 9.26 -3.54
N GLY A 46 -7.52 9.24 -4.50
CA GLY A 46 -8.41 10.35 -4.84
C GLY A 46 -9.73 9.80 -5.37
N GLN A 47 -10.21 10.30 -6.52
CA GLN A 47 -11.37 9.71 -7.21
C GLN A 47 -11.14 8.24 -7.62
N HIS A 48 -9.88 7.89 -7.89
CA HIS A 48 -9.43 6.53 -8.15
C HIS A 48 -8.19 6.25 -7.31
N VAL A 49 -7.94 4.96 -7.04
CA VAL A 49 -6.72 4.49 -6.36
C VAL A 49 -5.67 4.18 -7.42
N ARG A 50 -4.48 4.74 -7.26
CA ARG A 50 -3.29 4.35 -8.02
C ARG A 50 -2.26 3.75 -7.06
N LEU A 51 -1.72 2.60 -7.43
CA LEU A 51 -0.68 1.91 -6.69
C LEU A 51 0.65 2.04 -7.44
N GLN A 52 1.69 2.46 -6.74
CA GLN A 52 3.05 2.53 -7.27
C GLN A 52 3.95 1.59 -6.48
N SER A 53 4.66 0.70 -7.17
CA SER A 53 5.63 -0.19 -6.54
C SER A 53 6.79 0.58 -5.92
N ARG A 54 7.62 -0.10 -5.13
CA ARG A 54 8.92 0.42 -4.64
C ARG A 54 9.81 1.06 -5.72
N THR A 55 9.72 0.60 -6.97
CA THR A 55 10.50 1.13 -8.11
C THR A 55 9.77 2.23 -8.89
N GLY A 56 8.57 2.63 -8.46
CA GLY A 56 7.74 3.67 -9.09
C GLY A 56 6.86 3.19 -10.25
N ARG A 57 6.81 1.88 -10.51
CA ARG A 57 5.95 1.31 -11.55
C ARG A 57 4.48 1.35 -11.11
N ASP A 58 3.59 1.75 -12.01
CA ASP A 58 2.15 1.62 -11.79
C ASP A 58 1.74 0.13 -11.82
N ILE A 59 1.18 -0.33 -10.70
CA ILE A 59 0.75 -1.73 -10.49
C ILE A 59 -0.76 -1.83 -10.23
N SER A 60 -1.51 -0.74 -10.42
CA SER A 60 -2.93 -0.65 -10.05
C SER A 60 -3.78 -1.74 -10.70
N HIS A 61 -3.49 -2.09 -11.96
CA HIS A 61 -4.21 -3.10 -12.73
C HIS A 61 -4.11 -4.53 -12.15
N ALA A 62 -3.06 -4.83 -11.39
CA ALA A 62 -2.83 -6.16 -10.81
C ALA A 62 -3.65 -6.40 -9.52
N TYR A 63 -4.13 -5.32 -8.90
CA TYR A 63 -4.81 -5.35 -7.60
C TYR A 63 -6.15 -4.58 -7.65
N PRO A 64 -7.09 -4.96 -8.54
CA PRO A 64 -8.35 -4.25 -8.72
C PRO A 64 -9.19 -4.16 -7.44
N GLU A 65 -9.06 -5.13 -6.52
CA GLU A 65 -9.76 -5.14 -5.23
C GLU A 65 -9.34 -3.96 -4.31
N LEU A 66 -8.12 -3.45 -4.47
CA LEU A 66 -7.64 -2.30 -3.69
C LEU A 66 -8.23 -0.97 -4.17
N GLY A 67 -8.95 -0.96 -5.30
CA GLY A 67 -9.73 0.19 -5.75
C GLY A 67 -10.78 0.64 -4.72
N GLY A 68 -11.24 -0.27 -3.86
CA GLY A 68 -12.19 0.03 -2.78
C GLY A 68 -11.65 0.97 -1.69
N LEU A 69 -10.33 1.17 -1.60
CA LEU A 69 -9.72 2.06 -0.59
C LEU A 69 -10.26 3.49 -0.67
N ALA A 70 -10.54 4.01 -1.88
CA ALA A 70 -11.10 5.37 -2.04
C ALA A 70 -12.45 5.51 -1.33
N ALA A 71 -13.33 4.52 -1.46
CA ALA A 71 -14.63 4.51 -0.79
C ALA A 71 -14.48 4.29 0.72
N ALA A 72 -13.61 3.36 1.14
CA ALA A 72 -13.37 3.05 2.55
C ALA A 72 -12.81 4.26 3.34
N LEU A 73 -12.08 5.15 2.67
CA LEU A 73 -11.47 6.34 3.27
C LEU A 73 -12.31 7.61 3.05
N GLY A 74 -13.58 7.47 2.65
CA GLY A 74 -14.53 8.58 2.54
C GLY A 74 -14.20 9.59 1.44
N GLY A 75 -13.52 9.17 0.38
CA GLY A 75 -13.18 10.04 -0.76
C GLY A 75 -12.10 11.10 -0.47
N ARG A 76 -11.42 11.02 0.69
CA ARG A 76 -10.30 11.91 1.02
C ARG A 76 -9.14 11.74 0.02
N GLN A 77 -8.42 12.83 -0.22
CA GLN A 77 -7.17 12.78 -0.97
C GLN A 77 -6.03 12.40 -0.04
N LEU A 78 -5.50 11.19 -0.17
CA LEU A 78 -4.47 10.64 0.71
C LEU A 78 -3.33 10.05 -0.11
N VAL A 79 -2.12 10.06 0.46
CA VAL A 79 -1.03 9.18 0.01
C VAL A 79 -0.57 8.35 1.18
N LEU A 80 -0.62 7.03 1.02
CA LEU A 80 -0.22 6.06 2.03
C LEU A 80 1.02 5.29 1.56
N ASP A 81 1.93 5.00 2.48
CA ASP A 81 2.95 3.96 2.32
C ASP A 81 2.48 2.70 3.06
N GLY A 82 2.72 1.55 2.45
CA GLY A 82 2.15 0.30 2.93
C GLY A 82 2.63 -0.93 2.17
N GLU A 83 2.24 -2.08 2.70
CA GLU A 83 2.60 -3.39 2.17
C GLU A 83 1.35 -4.11 1.62
N ILE A 84 1.43 -4.61 0.39
CA ILE A 84 0.42 -5.53 -0.16
C ILE A 84 0.79 -6.95 0.27
N VAL A 85 -0.14 -7.63 0.95
CA VAL A 85 0.03 -8.99 1.45
C VAL A 85 -1.13 -9.89 1.04
N VAL A 86 -0.92 -11.20 1.05
CA VAL A 86 -2.00 -12.19 1.09
C VAL A 86 -2.04 -12.75 2.50
N LEU A 87 -3.18 -12.71 3.16
CA LEU A 87 -3.35 -13.31 4.49
C LEU A 87 -3.74 -14.78 4.34
N GLY A 88 -3.04 -15.66 5.04
CA GLY A 88 -3.35 -17.09 5.15
C GLY A 88 -4.57 -17.35 6.02
N ALA A 89 -4.96 -18.63 6.14
CA ALA A 89 -6.09 -19.05 6.96
C ALA A 89 -5.92 -18.75 8.46
N ASP A 90 -4.68 -18.62 8.90
CA ASP A 90 -4.24 -18.23 10.24
C ASP A 90 -4.10 -16.70 10.42
N SER A 91 -4.48 -15.92 9.41
CA SER A 91 -4.31 -14.47 9.34
C SER A 91 -2.86 -13.98 9.28
N TRP A 92 -1.88 -14.86 9.04
CA TRP A 92 -0.49 -14.46 8.81
C TRP A 92 -0.21 -14.22 7.32
N PRO A 93 0.64 -13.25 6.96
CA PRO A 93 1.02 -13.07 5.57
C PRO A 93 1.71 -14.29 4.96
N SER A 94 1.22 -14.72 3.80
CA SER A 94 1.84 -15.77 2.99
C SER A 94 2.48 -15.15 1.75
N PHE A 95 3.81 -15.03 1.78
CA PHE A 95 4.57 -14.57 0.62
C PHE A 95 4.44 -15.56 -0.56
N GLU A 96 4.34 -16.87 -0.28
CA GLU A 96 4.09 -17.89 -1.29
C GLU A 96 2.79 -17.65 -2.05
N ALA A 97 1.69 -17.39 -1.34
CA ALA A 97 0.42 -17.07 -1.98
C ALA A 97 0.49 -15.74 -2.75
N LEU A 98 1.20 -14.74 -2.21
CA LEU A 98 1.38 -13.44 -2.87
C LEU A 98 2.14 -13.57 -4.20
N GLN A 99 3.07 -14.52 -4.36
CA GLN A 99 3.78 -14.73 -5.63
C GLN A 99 2.83 -14.96 -6.81
N GLN A 100 1.66 -15.57 -6.58
CA GLN A 100 0.62 -15.77 -7.60
C GLN A 100 0.01 -14.45 -8.10
N ARG A 101 0.12 -13.39 -7.31
CA ARG A 101 -0.38 -12.03 -7.60
C ARG A 101 0.69 -11.11 -8.17
N MET A 102 1.94 -11.55 -8.25
CA MET A 102 3.04 -10.75 -8.78
C MET A 102 3.12 -10.83 -10.31
N ASN A 103 3.66 -9.79 -10.94
CA ASN A 103 3.91 -9.72 -12.39
C ASN A 103 2.70 -9.97 -13.29
N ILE A 104 1.49 -9.77 -12.78
CA ILE A 104 0.25 -9.84 -13.57
C ILE A 104 0.15 -8.59 -14.44
N SER A 105 -0.13 -8.77 -15.73
CA SER A 105 -0.31 -7.68 -16.70
C SER A 105 -1.70 -7.67 -17.35
N ALA A 106 -2.37 -8.83 -17.43
CA ALA A 106 -3.68 -8.96 -18.05
C ALA A 106 -4.83 -8.72 -17.05
N GLY A 107 -5.70 -7.75 -17.33
CA GLY A 107 -6.79 -7.36 -16.43
C GLY A 107 -7.82 -8.47 -16.12
N ALA A 108 -8.09 -9.37 -17.08
CA ALA A 108 -8.96 -10.52 -16.83
C ALA A 108 -8.35 -11.51 -15.83
N GLN A 109 -7.05 -11.77 -15.95
CA GLN A 109 -6.31 -12.62 -15.01
C GLN A 109 -6.25 -11.98 -13.62
N ALA A 110 -5.99 -10.67 -13.54
CA ALA A 110 -5.98 -9.94 -12.27
C ALA A 110 -7.32 -10.06 -11.52
N ARG A 111 -8.45 -9.88 -12.21
CA ARG A 111 -9.78 -10.04 -11.61
C ARG A 111 -10.07 -11.47 -11.16
N ALA A 112 -9.70 -12.47 -11.95
CA ALA A 112 -9.88 -13.88 -11.58
C ALA A 112 -9.04 -14.25 -10.34
N LEU A 113 -7.81 -13.73 -10.25
CA LEU A 113 -6.95 -13.93 -9.09
C LEU A 113 -7.43 -13.15 -7.86
N ALA A 114 -7.99 -11.95 -8.03
CA ALA A 114 -8.62 -11.17 -6.96
C ALA A 114 -9.70 -11.96 -6.20
N ALA A 115 -10.50 -12.74 -6.92
CA ALA A 115 -11.52 -13.58 -6.31
C ALA A 115 -10.96 -14.84 -5.61
N ARG A 116 -9.79 -15.34 -6.03
CA ARG A 116 -9.22 -16.62 -5.54
C ARG A 116 -8.16 -16.44 -4.47
N VAL A 117 -7.37 -15.37 -4.56
CA VAL A 117 -6.21 -15.07 -3.72
C VAL A 117 -6.24 -13.58 -3.38
N PRO A 118 -7.22 -13.11 -2.59
CA PRO A 118 -7.42 -11.69 -2.31
C PRO A 118 -6.21 -11.11 -1.56
N VAL A 119 -5.87 -9.87 -1.87
CA VAL A 119 -4.81 -9.14 -1.16
C VAL A 119 -5.38 -8.18 -0.12
N THR A 120 -4.57 -7.88 0.89
CA THR A 120 -4.80 -6.83 1.89
C THR A 120 -3.70 -5.78 1.77
N TYR A 121 -4.05 -4.50 1.95
CA TYR A 121 -3.09 -3.40 2.01
C TYR A 121 -2.90 -2.97 3.47
N LEU A 122 -1.71 -3.20 4.01
CA LEU A 122 -1.31 -2.82 5.36
C LEU A 122 -0.57 -1.48 5.31
N ALA A 123 -1.27 -0.38 5.56
CA ALA A 123 -0.69 0.95 5.59
C ALA A 123 0.08 1.18 6.90
N PHE A 124 1.25 1.80 6.82
CA PHE A 124 2.09 2.15 7.97
C PHE A 124 2.57 3.61 7.95
N ASP A 125 2.38 4.34 6.85
CA ASP A 125 2.69 5.77 6.80
C ASP A 125 1.63 6.58 6.04
N LEU A 126 1.44 7.83 6.45
CA LEU A 126 0.58 8.82 5.82
C LEU A 126 1.45 9.96 5.29
N LEU A 127 1.77 9.89 4.00
CA LEU A 127 2.70 10.83 3.35
C LEU A 127 2.01 12.13 2.90
N TYR A 128 0.69 12.09 2.72
CA TYR A 128 -0.10 13.25 2.34
C TYR A 128 -1.53 13.10 2.83
N SER A 129 -2.07 14.19 3.41
CA SER A 129 -3.48 14.33 3.71
C SER A 129 -3.98 15.66 3.15
N GLY A 130 -4.82 15.58 2.12
CA GLY A 130 -5.35 16.75 1.43
C GLY A 130 -6.63 17.26 2.08
N GLY A 131 -6.46 18.02 3.17
CA GLY A 131 -7.47 18.92 3.75
C GLY A 131 -8.76 18.26 4.19
#